data_AF-A0A1D6PZI9-F1
#
_entry.id   AF-A0A1D6PZI9-F1
#
_cell.length_a   1.000
_cell.length_b   1.000
_cell.length_c   1.000
_cell.angle_alpha   90.00
_cell.angle_beta   90.00
_cell.angle_gamma   90.00
#
_symmetry.space_group_name_H-M   'P 1'
#
loop_
_entity.id
_entity.type
_entity.pdbx_description
1 polymer ?
#
loop_
_entity_poly.entity_id
_entity_poly.type
_entity_poly.pdbx_seq_one_letter_code
_entity_poly.pdbx_strand_id
1 'polypeptide(L)'
;MIDKMGYEVKLVRVNKRIQEAYCAELCLTKIDDSTDSITFDLRPSDAINIAVRCKVPVQVHRSLAYSDGIRPVEPARMAVAAGLSDGLLFTELDRYSRRRIRILQ
;
A
#
# COMPACT_ATOMS: atom_id res chain seq x y z
N MET A 1 -18.21 -3.21 7.75
CA MET A 1 -18.67 -1.98 8.46
C MET A 1 -18.96 -0.88 7.46
N ILE A 2 -18.06 -0.67 6.50
CA ILE A 2 -18.25 0.23 5.35
C ILE A 2 -19.29 -0.35 4.38
N ASP A 3 -19.28 -1.66 4.17
CA ASP A 3 -20.26 -2.37 3.32
C ASP A 3 -21.72 -2.22 3.80
N LYS A 4 -21.90 -2.10 5.12
CA LYS A 4 -23.23 -1.86 5.72
C LYS A 4 -23.78 -0.47 5.41
N MET A 5 -22.91 0.47 5.02
CA MET A 5 -23.28 1.83 4.64
C MET A 5 -23.49 1.98 3.13
N GLY A 6 -23.41 0.89 2.35
CA GLY A 6 -23.58 0.93 0.89
C GLY A 6 -22.33 1.39 0.12
N TYR A 7 -21.16 1.35 0.76
CA TYR A 7 -19.88 1.73 0.16
C TYR A 7 -18.90 0.57 0.16
N GLU A 8 -18.02 0.57 -0.84
CA GLU A 8 -16.87 -0.32 -0.93
C GLU A 8 -15.58 0.50 -0.84
N VAL A 9 -14.56 -0.06 -0.19
CA VAL A 9 -13.23 0.54 -0.19
C VAL A 9 -12.54 0.23 -1.52
N LYS A 10 -12.11 1.26 -2.24
CA LYS A 10 -11.41 1.11 -3.53
C LYS A 10 -9.90 0.98 -3.37
N LEU A 11 -9.32 1.90 -2.60
CA LEU A 11 -7.88 2.00 -2.37
C LEU A 11 -7.57 2.90 -1.18
N VAL A 12 -6.33 2.82 -0.70
CA VAL A 12 -5.75 3.76 0.26
C VAL A 12 -4.56 4.47 -0.37
N ARG A 13 -4.40 5.76 -0.08
CA ARG A 13 -3.34 6.62 -0.60
C ARG A 13 -2.60 7.34 0.51
N VAL A 14 -1.28 7.23 0.56
CA VAL A 14 -0.44 8.10 1.40
C VAL A 14 0.10 9.20 0.50
N ASN A 15 -0.35 10.44 0.71
CA ASN A 15 -0.21 11.52 -0.28
C ASN A 15 0.75 12.64 0.14
N LYS A 16 0.72 13.06 1.41
CA LYS A 16 1.46 14.22 1.92
C LYS A 16 2.11 13.92 3.26
N ARG A 17 3.18 14.67 3.56
CA ARG A 17 3.82 14.75 4.87
C ARG A 17 3.76 16.20 5.33
N ILE A 18 3.19 16.45 6.50
CA ILE A 18 3.02 17.78 7.11
C ILE A 18 3.59 17.71 8.52
N GLN A 19 4.58 18.54 8.83
CA GLN A 19 5.21 18.61 10.16
C GLN A 19 5.59 17.22 10.69
N GLU A 20 6.35 16.49 9.87
CA GLU A 20 6.78 15.12 10.13
C GLU A 20 5.70 14.03 10.15
N ALA A 21 4.42 14.40 10.16
CA ALA A 21 3.30 13.46 10.12
C ALA A 21 2.86 13.17 8.68
N TYR A 22 2.68 11.90 8.35
CA TYR A 22 2.08 11.52 7.06
C TYR A 22 0.56 11.60 7.14
N CYS A 23 -0.08 12.00 6.05
CA CYS A 23 -1.52 11.89 5.89
C CYS A 23 -1.85 10.78 4.88
N ALA A 24 -2.96 10.10 5.13
CA ALA A 24 -3.49 9.09 4.23
C ALA A 24 -4.94 9.42 3.87
N GLU A 25 -5.34 8.98 2.69
CA GLU A 25 -6.67 9.12 2.11
C GLU A 25 -7.25 7.72 1.88
N LEU A 26 -8.48 7.51 2.35
CA LEU A 26 -9.28 6.33 2.06
C LEU A 26 -10.29 6.68 0.96
N CYS A 27 -10.17 6.05 -0.20
CA CYS A 27 -11.13 6.23 -1.29
C CYS A 27 -12.22 5.16 -1.22
N LEU A 28 -13.46 5.62 -1.07
CA LEU A 28 -14.66 4.80 -1.09
C LEU A 28 -15.43 5.03 -2.38
N THR A 29 -16.11 4.01 -2.87
CA THR A 29 -17.06 4.10 -3.98
C THR A 29 -18.40 3.54 -3.55
N LYS A 30 -19.49 4.06 -4.11
CA LYS A 30 -20.82 3.49 -3.84
C LYS A 30 -20.91 2.13 -4.55
N ILE A 31 -21.57 1.16 -3.93
CA ILE A 31 -21.70 -0.20 -4.50
C ILE A 31 -22.45 -0.17 -5.84
N ASP A 32 -23.45 0.71 -5.97
CA ASP A 32 -24.27 0.84 -7.18
C ASP A 32 -23.70 1.82 -8.21
N ASP A 33 -22.72 2.65 -7.82
CA ASP A 33 -22.13 3.66 -8.69
C ASP A 33 -20.63 3.80 -8.45
N SER A 34 -19.86 3.27 -9.40
CA SER A 34 -18.39 3.28 -9.37
C SER A 34 -17.78 4.62 -9.81
N THR A 35 -18.59 5.54 -10.32
CA THR A 35 -18.16 6.84 -10.87
C THR A 35 -17.96 7.86 -9.75
N ASP A 36 -18.84 7.82 -8.74
CA ASP A 36 -18.74 8.67 -7.57
C ASP A 36 -17.83 8.05 -6.50
N SER A 37 -16.71 8.74 -6.25
CA SER A 37 -15.77 8.36 -5.20
C SER A 37 -15.69 9.41 -4.11
N ILE A 38 -15.81 8.99 -2.86
CA ILE A 38 -15.65 9.84 -1.68
C ILE A 38 -14.26 9.55 -1.09
N THR A 39 -13.56 10.59 -0.67
CA THR A 39 -12.23 10.44 -0.07
C THR A 39 -12.26 10.94 1.37
N PHE A 40 -11.71 10.15 2.28
CA PHE A 40 -11.62 10.47 3.70
C PHE A 40 -10.16 10.61 4.14
N ASP A 41 -9.83 11.73 4.79
CA ASP A 41 -8.54 11.92 5.44
C ASP A 41 -8.46 11.05 6.71
N LEU A 42 -7.42 10.24 6.81
CA LEU A 42 -7.13 9.34 7.92
C LEU A 42 -5.66 9.40 8.30
N ARG A 43 -5.36 8.96 9.53
CA ARG A 43 -3.98 8.64 9.89
C ARG A 43 -3.51 7.40 9.12
N PRO A 44 -2.23 7.33 8.70
CA PRO A 44 -1.70 6.21 7.95
C PRO A 44 -1.90 4.85 8.61
N SER A 45 -1.76 4.77 9.94
CA SER A 45 -1.98 3.54 10.72
C SER A 45 -3.39 2.98 10.52
N ASP A 46 -4.39 3.86 10.58
CA ASP A 46 -5.79 3.50 10.50
C ASP A 46 -6.14 3.12 9.05
N ALA A 47 -5.63 3.88 8.08
CA ALA A 47 -5.84 3.63 6.66
C ALA A 47 -5.23 2.29 6.22
N ILE A 48 -4.00 1.97 6.66
CA ILE A 48 -3.35 0.68 6.35
C ILE A 48 -4.11 -0.48 6.99
N ASN A 49 -4.53 -0.35 8.25
CA ASN A 49 -5.32 -1.39 8.91
C ASN A 49 -6.63 -1.67 8.17
N ILE A 50 -7.32 -0.64 7.67
CA ILE A 50 -8.50 -0.80 6.81
C ILE A 50 -8.11 -1.48 5.50
N ALA A 51 -7.00 -1.06 4.86
CA ALA A 51 -6.55 -1.64 3.61
C ALA A 51 -6.30 -3.15 3.70
N VAL A 52 -5.64 -3.57 4.79
CA VAL A 52 -5.37 -4.98 5.11
C VAL A 52 -6.68 -5.77 5.29
N ARG A 53 -7.64 -5.23 6.06
CA ARG A 53 -8.91 -5.91 6.32
C ARG A 53 -9.78 -6.02 5.07
N CYS A 54 -9.76 -5.00 4.22
CA CYS A 54 -10.54 -4.95 2.99
C CYS A 54 -9.80 -5.56 1.79
N LYS A 55 -8.53 -5.98 1.92
CA LYS A 55 -7.68 -6.52 0.84
C LYS A 55 -7.57 -5.57 -0.37
N VAL A 56 -7.50 -4.28 -0.11
CA VAL A 56 -7.41 -3.23 -1.14
C VAL A 56 -5.98 -2.75 -1.31
N PRO A 57 -5.61 -2.22 -2.50
CA PRO A 57 -4.26 -1.74 -2.72
C PRO A 57 -3.95 -0.48 -1.91
N VAL A 58 -2.75 -0.44 -1.33
CA VAL A 58 -2.14 0.77 -0.77
C VAL A 58 -1.26 1.42 -1.84
N GLN A 59 -1.43 2.72 -2.03
CA GLN A 59 -0.63 3.54 -2.94
C GLN A 59 0.11 4.61 -2.13
N VAL A 60 1.32 4.95 -2.59
CA VAL A 60 2.11 6.04 -2.02
C VAL A 60 2.39 7.04 -3.12
N HIS A 61 2.28 8.32 -2.79
CA HIS A 61 2.61 9.39 -3.73
C HIS A 61 4.09 9.37 -4.09
N ARG A 62 4.38 9.65 -5.36
CA ARG A 62 5.72 9.52 -5.94
C ARG A 62 6.75 10.35 -5.18
N SER A 63 6.42 11.57 -4.78
CA SER A 63 7.34 12.43 -4.03
C SER A 63 7.78 11.80 -2.70
N LEU A 64 6.85 11.26 -1.92
CA LEU A 64 7.14 10.61 -0.64
C LEU A 64 7.98 9.35 -0.81
N ALA A 65 7.68 8.55 -1.85
CA ALA A 65 8.46 7.34 -2.13
C ALA A 65 9.92 7.65 -2.51
N TYR A 66 10.20 8.81 -3.12
CA TYR A 66 11.56 9.21 -3.48
C TYR A 66 12.28 9.98 -2.38
N SER A 67 11.59 10.80 -1.60
CA SER A 67 12.22 11.59 -0.53
C SER A 67 12.48 10.77 0.72
N ASP A 68 11.51 9.93 1.11
CA ASP A 68 11.48 9.28 2.43
C ASP A 68 11.64 7.75 2.30
N GLY A 69 11.59 7.23 1.07
CA GLY A 69 11.71 5.80 0.80
C GLY A 69 13.13 5.28 1.03
N ILE A 70 13.24 4.22 1.84
CA ILE A 70 14.51 3.50 2.05
C ILE A 70 14.50 2.27 1.14
N ARG A 71 15.61 2.07 0.42
CA ARG A 71 15.82 0.84 -0.35
C ARG A 71 16.36 -0.24 0.59
N PRO A 72 15.68 -1.38 0.74
CA PRO A 72 16.25 -2.48 1.49
C PRO A 72 17.51 -2.94 0.74
N VAL A 73 18.64 -2.97 1.45
CA VAL A 73 19.87 -3.58 0.95
C VAL A 73 19.75 -5.06 1.28
N GLU A 74 19.89 -5.95 0.29
CA GLU A 74 20.02 -7.38 0.58
C GLU A 74 21.25 -7.55 1.48
N PRO A 75 21.13 -8.18 2.66
CA PRO A 75 22.33 -8.55 3.40
C PRO A 75 23.16 -9.45 2.47
N ALA A 76 24.45 -9.15 2.33
CA ALA A 76 25.37 -9.93 1.52
C ALA A 76 25.14 -11.41 1.86
N ARG A 77 24.62 -12.17 0.90
CA ARG A 77 24.26 -13.57 1.08
C ARG A 77 25.53 -14.30 1.53
N MET A 78 25.69 -14.51 2.83
CA MET A 78 26.65 -15.48 3.32
C MET A 78 26.12 -16.82 2.82
N ALA A 79 26.77 -17.31 1.76
CA ALA A 79 26.48 -18.60 1.17
C ALA A 79 26.66 -19.68 2.25
N VAL A 80 25.57 -20.07 2.88
CA VAL A 80 25.46 -21.35 3.56
C VAL A 80 24.24 -22.03 2.98
N ALA A 81 24.51 -22.86 1.98
CA ALA A 81 23.57 -23.85 1.51
C ALA A 81 23.15 -24.74 2.68
N ALA A 82 21.89 -24.67 3.07
CA ALA A 82 21.20 -25.79 3.70
C ALA A 82 19.73 -25.64 3.34
N GLY A 83 19.27 -26.51 2.44
CA GLY A 83 17.89 -26.52 1.99
C GLY A 83 16.92 -26.73 3.14
N LEU A 84 15.77 -26.09 3.04
CA LEU A 84 14.45 -26.66 3.28
C LEU A 84 13.42 -25.57 2.94
N SER A 85 12.37 -26.02 2.26
CA SER A 85 11.18 -25.29 1.85
C SER A 85 10.60 -24.37 2.91
N ASP A 86 10.35 -23.10 2.54
CA ASP A 86 9.01 -22.51 2.69
C ASP A 86 8.89 -21.14 1.98
N GLY A 87 8.22 -21.14 0.83
CA GLY A 87 7.00 -20.33 0.66
C GLY A 87 7.03 -18.81 0.45
N LEU A 88 8.15 -18.09 0.46
CA LEU A 88 8.12 -16.63 0.20
C LEU A 88 9.09 -16.20 -0.90
N LEU A 89 8.65 -16.40 -2.15
CA LEU A 89 9.27 -15.79 -3.32
C LEU A 89 9.03 -14.28 -3.30
N PHE A 90 9.99 -13.52 -2.76
CA PHE A 90 10.18 -12.13 -3.17
C PHE A 90 10.60 -12.14 -4.64
N THR A 91 9.65 -12.01 -5.55
CA THR A 91 9.96 -11.71 -6.95
C THR A 91 10.60 -10.33 -7.01
N GLU A 92 11.88 -10.32 -7.39
CA GLU A 92 12.62 -9.21 -7.97
C GLU A 92 11.69 -8.26 -8.75
N LEU A 93 11.55 -7.03 -8.26
CA LEU A 93 10.91 -5.93 -8.98
C LEU A 93 11.97 -4.91 -9.47
N ASP A 94 13.16 -5.38 -9.85
CA ASP A 94 14.16 -4.56 -10.53
C ASP A 94 13.98 -4.59 -12.06
N ARG A 95 12.82 -4.08 -12.51
CA ARG A 95 12.73 -3.42 -13.82
C ARG A 95 11.84 -2.21 -13.67
N TYR A 96 12.48 -1.05 -13.71
CA TYR A 96 11.86 0.26 -13.78
C TYR A 96 10.89 0.34 -14.97
N SER A 97 9.62 0.02 -14.73
CA SER A 97 8.55 0.09 -15.73
C SER A 97 7.24 0.45 -15.04
N ARG A 98 6.94 1.76 -15.00
CA ARG A 98 5.59 2.37 -15.04
C ARG A 98 4.42 1.70 -14.29
N ARG A 99 4.62 0.97 -13.20
CA ARG A 99 3.51 0.31 -12.49
C ARG A 99 3.60 0.54 -10.99
N ARG A 100 2.42 0.87 -10.46
CA ARG A 100 2.09 1.23 -9.08
C ARG A 100 2.81 0.28 -8.11
N ILE A 101 3.37 0.84 -7.03
CA ILE A 101 3.81 0.06 -5.87
C ILE A 101 2.54 -0.60 -5.32
N ARG A 102 2.37 -1.90 -5.60
CA ARG A 102 1.42 -2.77 -4.91
C ARG A 102 2.21 -3.44 -3.80
N ILE A 103 1.86 -3.14 -2.56
CA ILE A 103 2.24 -4.00 -1.44
C ILE A 103 1.34 -5.24 -1.59
N LEU A 104 1.91 -6.36 -2.04
CA LEU A 104 1.21 -7.64 -2.07
C LEU A 104 1.09 -8.16 -0.64
N GLN A 105 -0.11 -8.62 -0.28
CA GLN A 105 -0.38 -9.36 0.95
C GLN A 105 -0.25 -10.85 0.71
#